data_AF-A0A9D5BKG5-F1
#
_entry.id   AF-A0A9D5BKG5-F1
#
_cell.length_a   1.000
_cell.length_b   1.000
_cell.length_c   1.000
_cell.angle_alpha   90.00
_cell.angle_beta   90.00
_cell.angle_gamma   90.00
#
_symmetry.space_group_name_H-M   'P 1'
#
loop_
_entity.id
_entity.type
_entity.pdbx_description
1 polymer ?
#
loop_
_entity_poly.entity_id
_entity_poly.type
_entity_poly.pdbx_seq_one_letter_code
_entity_poly.pdbx_strand_id
1 'polypeptide(L)'
;MFRKLKMEYVDLYLIYCPVRLKPDIEGFNFTGEDVIPFEIKGTWKAMEDCYRLGLAKSIGVSNFCIQKLSLLLVEMNPSRQQGKLRFN
;
A
#
# COMPACT_ATOMS: atom_id res chain seq x y z
N MET A 1 11.16 -9.01 -5.36
CA MET A 1 10.59 -8.20 -6.47
C MET A 1 11.67 -7.63 -7.37
N PHE A 2 12.46 -6.66 -6.90
CA PHE A 2 13.51 -5.96 -7.67
C PHE A 2 14.48 -6.89 -8.45
N ARG A 3 14.96 -7.98 -7.84
CA ARG A 3 15.79 -8.99 -8.53
C ARG A 3 15.11 -9.65 -9.73
N LYS A 4 13.81 -9.94 -9.64
CA LYS A 4 13.04 -10.54 -10.74
C LYS A 4 12.84 -9.54 -11.90
N LEU A 5 12.70 -8.26 -11.56
CA LEU A 5 12.53 -7.17 -12.54
C LEU A 5 13.85 -6.64 -13.10
N LYS A 6 15.00 -6.98 -12.48
CA LYS A 6 16.33 -6.41 -12.78
C LYS A 6 16.33 -4.87 -12.69
N MET A 7 15.66 -4.34 -11.68
CA MET A 7 15.56 -2.90 -11.43
C MET A 7 16.00 -2.58 -10.00
N GLU A 8 16.51 -1.37 -9.79
CA GLU A 8 16.92 -0.86 -8.46
C GLU A 8 15.79 -0.09 -7.76
N TYR A 9 14.82 0.42 -8.53
CA TYR A 9 13.65 1.14 -8.05
C TYR A 9 12.44 0.86 -8.95
N VAL A 10 11.25 1.26 -8.50
CA VAL A 10 10.04 1.36 -9.33
C VAL A 10 9.47 2.77 -9.32
N ASP A 11 8.84 3.19 -10.41
CA ASP A 11 8.19 4.51 -10.43
C ASP A 11 6.96 4.55 -9.52
N LEU A 12 6.23 3.43 -9.41
CA LEU A 12 5.01 3.32 -8.60
C LEU A 12 4.96 1.99 -7.86
N TYR A 13 4.69 2.04 -6.55
CA TYR A 13 4.44 0.86 -5.72
C TYR A 13 3.08 0.99 -4.99
N LEU A 14 2.22 -0.02 -5.12
CA LEU A 14 0.84 0.03 -4.64
C LEU A 14 0.55 -1.06 -3.62
N ILE A 15 -0.19 -0.72 -2.57
CA ILE A 15 -0.96 -1.72 -1.82
C ILE A 15 -2.12 -2.14 -2.73
N TYR A 16 -2.04 -3.34 -3.31
CA TYR A 16 -2.99 -3.79 -4.32
C TYR A 16 -4.42 -3.96 -3.80
N CYS A 17 -4.60 -4.44 -2.57
CA CYS A 17 -5.91 -4.66 -1.96
C CYS A 17 -5.77 -4.59 -0.44
N PRO A 18 -6.74 -4.02 0.31
CA PRO A 18 -6.68 -3.92 1.77
C PRO A 18 -7.08 -5.24 2.45
N VAL A 19 -6.30 -6.29 2.16
CA VAL A 19 -6.45 -7.65 2.68
C VAL A 19 -5.08 -8.12 3.15
N ARG A 20 -5.03 -8.72 4.34
CA ARG A 20 -3.85 -9.39 4.86
C ARG A 20 -4.18 -10.87 5.03
N LEU A 21 -3.34 -11.72 4.49
CA LEU A 21 -3.47 -13.17 4.60
C LEU A 21 -2.53 -13.70 5.68
N LYS A 22 -2.81 -14.89 6.19
CA LYS A 22 -1.84 -15.65 7.00
C LYS A 22 -0.55 -15.88 6.19
N PRO A 23 0.63 -15.97 6.86
CA PRO A 23 1.93 -16.00 6.18
C PRO A 23 2.15 -17.18 5.22
N ASP A 24 1.41 -18.28 5.42
CA ASP A 24 1.47 -19.53 4.67
C ASP A 24 0.56 -19.56 3.43
N ILE A 25 -0.26 -18.51 3.23
CA ILE A 25 -1.19 -18.42 2.11
C ILE A 25 -0.64 -17.46 1.05
N GLU A 26 -0.47 -17.97 -0.16
CA GLU A 26 -0.01 -17.19 -1.31
C GLU A 26 -1.04 -17.18 -2.45
N GLY A 27 -1.02 -16.12 -3.25
CA GLY A 27 -1.87 -15.98 -4.43
C GLY A 27 -3.33 -15.62 -4.09
N PHE A 28 -4.24 -16.01 -4.98
CA PHE A 28 -5.66 -15.63 -4.92
C PHE A 28 -6.59 -16.75 -4.45
N ASN A 29 -6.05 -17.94 -4.14
CA ASN A 29 -6.82 -19.08 -3.66
C ASN A 29 -6.81 -19.08 -2.12
N PHE A 30 -7.64 -18.23 -1.52
CA PHE A 30 -7.78 -18.15 -0.06
C PHE A 30 -9.25 -18.10 0.35
N THR A 31 -9.52 -18.50 1.58
CA THR A 31 -10.86 -18.46 2.19
C THR A 31 -10.99 -17.30 3.17
N GLY A 32 -12.20 -17.03 3.66
CA GLY A 32 -12.41 -16.01 4.68
C GLY A 32 -11.63 -16.27 5.97
N GLU A 33 -11.38 -17.54 6.32
CA GLU A 33 -10.62 -17.93 7.52
C GLU A 33 -9.13 -17.61 7.43
N ASP A 34 -8.62 -17.39 6.21
CA ASP A 34 -7.23 -17.07 5.94
C ASP A 34 -6.96 -15.56 6.04
N VAL A 35 -8.02 -14.76 6.10
CA VAL A 35 -7.92 -13.30 6.21
C VAL A 35 -7.71 -12.93 7.68
N ILE A 36 -6.61 -12.24 7.94
CA ILE A 36 -6.29 -11.68 9.27
C ILE A 36 -6.46 -10.16 9.26
N PRO A 37 -6.56 -9.52 10.45
CA PRO A 37 -6.72 -8.07 10.52
C PRO A 37 -5.65 -7.31 9.71
N PHE A 38 -6.12 -6.47 8.80
CA PHE A 38 -5.27 -5.60 7.99
C PHE A 38 -4.84 -4.39 8.80
N GLU A 39 -3.55 -4.29 9.11
CA GLU A 39 -2.99 -3.16 9.85
C GLU A 39 -2.52 -2.06 8.87
N ILE A 40 -3.41 -1.10 8.61
CA ILE A 40 -3.17 -0.04 7.61
C ILE A 40 -1.99 0.85 7.99
N LYS A 41 -1.82 1.16 9.27
CA LYS A 41 -0.79 2.07 9.78
C LYS A 41 0.62 1.53 9.59
N GLY A 42 0.90 0.35 10.12
CA GLY A 42 2.20 -0.31 9.94
C GLY A 42 2.53 -0.56 8.47
N THR A 43 1.53 -1.01 7.69
CA THR A 43 1.71 -1.24 6.24
C THR A 43 2.06 0.06 5.52
N TRP A 44 1.31 1.15 5.76
CA TRP A 44 1.59 2.44 5.13
C TRP A 44 2.94 3.00 5.56
N LYS A 45 3.33 2.82 6.83
CA LYS A 45 4.64 3.26 7.31
C LYS A 45 5.78 2.58 6.56
N ALA A 46 5.67 1.27 6.32
CA ALA A 46 6.65 0.55 5.52
C ALA A 46 6.70 1.05 4.06
N MET A 47 5.54 1.42 3.48
CA MET A 47 5.50 2.04 2.15
C MET A 47 6.25 3.39 2.14
N GLU A 48 6.06 4.23 3.15
CA GLU A 48 6.81 5.49 3.28
C GLU A 48 8.32 5.26 3.38
N ASP A 49 8.74 4.18 4.04
CA ASP A 49 10.14 3.81 4.14
C ASP A 49 10.70 3.38 2.78
N CYS A 50 9.94 2.62 1.98
CA CYS A 50 10.32 2.30 0.60
C CYS A 50 10.50 3.56 -0.26
N TYR A 51 9.60 4.55 -0.12
CA TYR A 51 9.75 5.83 -0.78
C TYR A 51 11.01 6.58 -0.32
N ARG A 52 11.24 6.68 0.99
CA ARG A 52 12.39 7.38 1.57
C ARG A 52 13.73 6.75 1.17
N LEU A 53 13.77 5.43 1.05
CA LEU A 53 14.96 4.69 0.62
C LEU A 53 15.19 4.75 -0.91
N GLY A 54 14.32 5.41 -1.67
CA GLY A 54 14.42 5.50 -3.13
C GLY A 54 14.02 4.22 -3.87
N LEU A 55 13.45 3.24 -3.17
CA LEU A 55 12.99 1.98 -3.77
C LEU A 55 11.72 2.18 -4.62
N ALA A 56 10.94 3.22 -4.31
CA ALA A 56 9.78 3.63 -5.08
C ALA A 56 9.75 5.16 -5.23
N LYS A 57 9.55 5.68 -6.44
CA LYS A 57 9.39 7.14 -6.66
C LYS A 57 8.00 7.64 -6.25
N SER A 58 7.01 6.76 -6.20
CA SER A 58 5.65 7.06 -5.76
C SER A 58 5.03 5.83 -5.10
N ILE A 59 4.20 6.06 -4.10
CA ILE A 59 3.49 5.02 -3.36
C ILE A 59 1.99 5.33 -3.34
N GLY A 60 1.16 4.29 -3.32
CA GLY A 60 -0.29 4.46 -3.31
C GLY A 60 -1.04 3.19 -2.94
N VAL A 61 -2.34 3.21 -3.20
CA VAL A 61 -3.25 2.09 -2.94
C VAL A 61 -4.16 1.84 -4.14
N SER A 62 -4.63 0.60 -4.30
CA SER A 62 -5.62 0.18 -5.29
C SER A 62 -6.69 -0.67 -4.62
N ASN A 63 -7.91 -0.69 -5.17
CA ASN A 63 -9.04 -1.48 -4.65
C ASN A 63 -9.45 -1.14 -3.19
N PHE A 64 -9.29 0.12 -2.77
CA PHE A 64 -9.79 0.61 -1.49
C PHE A 64 -11.17 1.23 -1.68
N CYS A 65 -12.13 0.87 -0.82
CA CYS A 65 -13.38 1.62 -0.73
C CYS A 65 -13.14 2.99 -0.08
N ILE A 66 -14.10 3.91 -0.25
CA ILE A 66 -14.03 5.26 0.30
C ILE A 66 -13.75 5.24 1.82
N GLN A 67 -14.41 4.35 2.56
CA GLN A 67 -14.22 4.24 4.01
C GLN A 67 -12.77 3.90 4.39
N LYS A 68 -12.14 2.98 3.64
CA LYS A 68 -10.74 2.58 3.87
C LYS A 68 -9.76 3.67 3.42
N LEU A 69 -10.08 4.41 2.35
CA LEU A 69 -9.30 5.58 1.94
C LEU A 69 -9.33 6.68 3.00
N SER A 70 -10.49 6.93 3.62
CA SER A 70 -10.59 7.91 4.71
C SER A 70 -9.71 7.55 5.91
N LEU A 71 -9.69 6.27 6.31
CA LEU A 71 -8.78 5.80 7.36
C LEU A 71 -7.30 5.97 6.97
N LEU A 72 -6.95 5.67 5.72
CA LEU A 72 -5.59 5.86 5.23
C LEU A 72 -5.15 7.34 5.30
N LEU A 73 -6.03 8.25 4.87
CA LEU A 73 -5.74 9.68 4.83
C LEU A 73 -5.44 10.26 6.21
N VAL A 74 -6.00 9.68 7.28
CA VAL A 74 -5.69 10.05 8.67
C VAL A 74 -4.27 9.63 9.05
N GLU A 75 -3.80 8.48 8.56
CA GLU A 75 -2.44 7.98 8.83
C GLU A 75 -1.37 8.62 7.92
N MET A 76 -1.77 9.12 6.75
CA MET A 76 -0.86 9.82 5.83
C MET A 76 -0.35 11.11 6.49
N ASN A 77 0.97 11.30 6.47
CA ASN A 77 1.56 12.58 6.88
C ASN A 77 0.94 13.71 6.01
N PRO A 78 0.34 14.76 6.60
CA PRO A 78 -0.32 15.84 5.85
C PRO A 78 0.59 16.51 4.81
N SER A 79 1.89 16.56 5.08
CA SER A 79 2.90 17.13 4.16
C SER A 79 3.19 16.27 2.93
N ARG A 80 2.73 15.01 2.90
CA ARG A 80 3.01 14.02 1.85
C ARG A 80 1.77 13.63 1.05
N GLN A 81 0.64 14.32 1.30
CA GLN A 81 -0.50 14.25 0.41
C GLN A 81 -0.09 14.90 -0.92
N GLN A 82 0.09 14.09 -1.96
CA GLN A 82 0.30 14.60 -3.30
C GLN A 82 -0.93 15.45 -3.66
N GLY A 83 -0.72 16.76 -3.84
CA GLY A 83 -1.65 17.81 -4.27
C GLY A 83 -3.14 17.57 -4.05
N LYS A 84 -3.78 18.42 -3.22
CA LYS A 84 -5.24 18.66 -3.17
C LYS A 84 -5.94 18.12 -4.43
N LEU A 85 -6.70 17.04 -4.28
CA LEU A 85 -7.70 16.64 -5.27
C LEU A 85 -8.61 17.86 -5.51
N ARG A 86 -8.33 18.59 -6.59
CA ARG A 86 -9.24 19.61 -7.11
C ARG A 86 -10.30 18.83 -7.87
N PHE A 87 -11.44 18.62 -7.22
CA PHE A 87 -12.68 18.37 -7.93
C PHE A 87 -13.04 19.69 -8.61
N ASN A 88 -12.84 19.74 -9.93
CA ASN A 88 -13.56 20.68 -10.78
C ASN A 88 -14.96 20.13 -11.04
#